data_AF-A0A2P8HYV8-F1
#
_entry.id   AF-A0A2P8HYV8-F1
#
_cell.length_a   1.000
_cell.length_b   1.000
_cell.length_c   1.000
_cell.angle_alpha   90.00
_cell.angle_beta   90.00
_cell.angle_gamma   90.00
#
_symmetry.space_group_name_H-M   'P 1'
#
loop_
_entity.id
_entity.type
_entity.pdbx_description
1 polymer ?
#
loop_
_entity_poly.entity_id
_entity_poly.type
_entity_poly.pdbx_seq_one_letter_code
_entity_poly.pdbx_strand_id
1 'polypeptide(L)' 'MQVEVHFSYSVKGDHKHQTLHLNVSDEMSEEKIKEYGKEQAADWTKHDIEDITIDSLRYIE' A
#
# COMPACT_ATOMS: atom_id res chain seq x y z
N MET A 1 -4.59 14.97 3.25
CA MET A 1 -4.61 14.53 1.85
C MET A 1 -4.93 13.05 1.82
N GLN A 2 -5.80 12.58 0.93
CA GLN A 2 -6.04 11.14 0.79
C GLN A 2 -5.22 10.60 -0.39
N VAL A 3 -4.63 9.42 -0.21
CA VAL A 3 -3.85 8.74 -1.23
C VAL A 3 -4.37 7.33 -1.41
N GLU A 4 -4.65 6.98 -2.65
CA GLU A 4 -4.89 5.63 -3.12
C GLU A 4 -3.55 4.94 -3.36
N VAL A 5 -3.29 3.90 -2.58
CA VAL A 5 -2.11 3.05 -2.71
C VAL A 5 -2.53 1.77 -3.42
N HIS A 6 -2.07 1.59 -4.63
CA HIS A 6 -2.29 0.37 -5.39
C HIS A 6 -1.10 -0.55 -5.15
N PHE A 7 -1.37 -1.73 -4.60
CA PHE A 7 -0.34 -2.69 -4.24
C PHE A 7 -0.71 -4.10 -4.65
N SER A 8 0.32 -4.88 -4.95
CA SER A 8 0.23 -6.29 -5.24
C SER A 8 0.92 -7.08 -4.14
N TYR A 9 0.39 -8.26 -3.86
CA TYR A 9 0.98 -9.16 -2.88
C TYR A 9 0.81 -10.61 -3.32
N SER A 10 1.74 -11.45 -2.90
CA SER A 10 1.71 -12.88 -3.17
C SER A 10 1.39 -13.66 -1.90
N VAL A 11 0.43 -14.58 -1.99
CA VAL A 11 0.04 -15.47 -0.90
C VAL A 11 -0.06 -16.90 -1.44
N LYS A 12 0.82 -17.79 -0.96
CA LYS A 12 0.84 -19.22 -1.34
C LYS A 12 0.90 -19.42 -2.85
N GLY A 13 1.70 -18.60 -3.54
CA GLY A 13 1.85 -18.62 -5.00
C GLY A 13 0.72 -17.97 -5.80
N ASP A 14 -0.30 -17.39 -5.16
CA ASP A 14 -1.34 -16.61 -5.83
C ASP A 14 -1.05 -15.10 -5.72
N HIS A 15 -1.02 -14.41 -6.86
CA HIS A 15 -0.77 -12.98 -6.92
C HIS A 15 -2.08 -12.21 -6.88
N LYS A 16 -2.25 -11.38 -5.84
CA LYS A 16 -3.39 -10.51 -5.65
C LYS A 16 -3.00 -9.06 -5.86
N HIS A 17 -3.96 -8.26 -6.33
CA HIS A 17 -3.83 -6.80 -6.44
C HIS A 17 -4.95 -6.17 -5.63
N GLN A 18 -4.62 -5.17 -4.83
CA GLN A 18 -5.56 -4.45 -3.98
C GLN A 18 -5.24 -2.96 -3.98
N THR A 19 -6.24 -2.16 -3.63
CA THR A 19 -6.09 -0.72 -3.42
C THR A 19 -6.41 -0.42 -1.97
N LEU A 20 -5.58 0.41 -1.34
CA LEU A 20 -5.75 0.90 0.02
C LEU A 20 -5.91 2.43 -0.01
N HIS A 21 -6.92 2.94 0.68
CA HIS A 21 -7.09 4.38 0.88
C HIS A 21 -6.40 4.80 2.17
N LEU A 22 -5.39 5.66 2.07
CA LEU A 22 -4.64 6.18 3.21
C LEU A 22 -4.88 7.67 3.37
N ASN A 23 -5.07 8.11 4.60
CA ASN A 23 -5.03 9.52 4.94
C ASN A 23 -3.61 9.88 5.36
N VAL A 24 -2.97 10.74 4.59
CA VAL A 24 -1.60 11.22 4.83
C VAL A 24 -1.57 12.73 5.01
N SER A 25 -0.57 13.21 5.73
CA SER A 25 -0.30 14.64 5.84
C SER A 25 0.37 15.16 4.57
N ASP A 26 0.09 16.40 4.21
CA ASP A 26 0.69 17.09 3.04
C ASP A 26 2.22 17.22 3.17
N GLU A 27 2.72 17.21 4.41
CA GLU A 27 4.14 17.27 4.74
C GLU A 27 4.88 15.94 4.53
N MET A 28 4.16 14.84 4.23
CA MET A 28 4.79 13.54 3.96
C MET A 28 5.34 13.47 2.55
N SER A 29 6.63 13.15 2.44
CA SER A 29 7.27 12.83 1.16
C SER A 29 6.71 11.55 0.57
N GLU A 30 6.74 11.42 -0.77
CA GLU A 30 6.28 10.23 -1.48
C GLU A 30 6.90 8.93 -0.94
N GLU A 31 8.20 8.94 -0.63
CA GLU A 31 8.91 7.80 -0.05
C GLU A 31 8.29 7.35 1.28
N LYS A 32 7.96 8.29 2.17
CA LYS A 32 7.26 7.99 3.43
C LYS A 32 5.84 7.48 3.20
N ILE A 33 5.15 7.98 2.17
CA ILE A 33 3.81 7.50 1.80
C ILE A 33 3.88 6.05 1.30
N LYS A 34 4.92 5.69 0.52
CA LYS A 34 5.15 4.31 0.07
C LYS A 34 5.47 3.37 1.23
N GLU A 35 6.38 3.77 2.12
CA GLU A 35 6.74 3.00 3.32
C GLU A 35 5.50 2.78 4.19
N TYR A 36 4.78 3.86 4.51
CA TYR A 36 3.54 3.80 5.29
C TYR A 36 2.47 2.94 4.61
N GLY A 37 2.30 3.08 3.29
CA GLY A 37 1.33 2.28 2.55
C GLY A 37 1.69 0.81 2.48
N LYS A 38 2.98 0.47 2.45
CA LYS A 38 3.46 -0.91 2.53
C LYS A 38 3.21 -1.50 3.92
N GLU A 39 3.46 -0.75 4.99
CA GLU A 39 3.16 -1.18 6.36
C GLU A 39 1.66 -1.43 6.56
N GLN A 40 0.81 -0.50 6.10
CA GLN A 40 -0.64 -0.66 6.21
C GLN A 40 -1.18 -1.78 5.31
N ALA A 41 -0.62 -1.96 4.11
CA ALA A 41 -0.95 -3.09 3.25
C ALA A 41 -0.61 -4.43 3.92
N ALA A 42 0.54 -4.52 4.60
CA ALA A 42 0.96 -5.69 5.35
C ALA A 42 0.03 -6.01 6.53
N ASP A 43 -0.35 -4.98 7.28
CA ASP A 43 -1.30 -5.11 8.39
C ASP A 43 -2.67 -5.60 7.88
N TRP A 44 -3.15 -5.02 6.77
CA TRP A 44 -4.44 -5.36 6.17
C TRP A 44 -4.51 -6.78 5.64
N THR A 45 -3.44 -7.25 4.97
CA THR A 45 -3.42 -8.57 4.30
C THR A 45 -3.25 -9.76 5.26
N LYS A 46 -2.84 -9.52 6.51
CA LYS A 46 -2.60 -10.55 7.56
C LYS A 46 -1.53 -11.60 7.18
N HIS A 47 -1.06 -12.30 8.21
CA HIS A 47 0.20 -13.07 8.37
C HIS A 47 0.70 -14.08 7.30
N ASP A 48 0.08 -14.26 6.13
CA ASP A 48 0.47 -15.28 5.14
C ASP A 48 1.01 -14.71 3.81
N ILE A 49 1.31 -13.42 3.75
CA ILE A 49 1.91 -12.76 2.58
C ILE A 49 3.41 -12.97 2.51
N GLU A 50 3.89 -13.35 1.32
CA GLU A 50 5.32 -13.58 1.06
C GLU A 50 6.03 -12.29 0.67
N ASP A 51 5.39 -11.48 -0.17
CA ASP A 51 5.90 -10.19 -0.63
C ASP A 51 4.76 -9.19 -0.85
N ILE A 52 5.04 -7.91 -0.62
CA ILE A 52 4.17 -6.78 -0.97
C ILE A 52 4.97 -5.78 -1.79
N THR A 53 4.43 -5.44 -2.95
CA THR A 53 4.97 -4.43 -3.85
C THR A 53 3.94 -3.32 -4.03
N ILE A 54 4.38 -2.07 -3.83
CA ILE A 54 3.55 -0.89 -4.14
C ILE A 54 3.74 -0.58 -5.62
N ASP A 55 2.70 -0.82 -6.42
CA ASP A 55 2.73 -0.60 -7.86
C ASP A 55 2.65 0.89 -8.19
N SER A 56 1.72 1.61 -7.53
CA SER A 56 1.51 3.04 -7.79
C SER A 56 0.79 3.75 -6.64
N LEU A 57 0.93 5.08 -6.63
CA LEU A 57 0.24 5.99 -5.72
C LEU A 57 -0.60 6.98 -6.53
N ARG A 58 -1.83 7.21 -6.10
CA ARG A 58 -2.72 8.23 -6.65
C ARG A 58 -3.18 9.17 -5.56
N TYR A 59 -3.01 10.47 -5.78
CA TYR A 59 -3.42 11.51 -4.84
C TYR A 59 -4.87 11.91 -5.12
N ILE A 60 -5.70 11.94 -4.07
CA ILE A 60 -7.11 12.35 -4.10
C ILE A 60 -7.22 13.68 -3.33
N GLU A 61 -7.77 14.69 -3.99
CA GLU A 61 -8.00 16.04 -3.46
C GLU A 61 -9.19 16.13 -2.50
#